data_AF-A0A183DRV3-F1
#
_entry.id   AF-A0A183DRV3-F1
#
_cell.length_a   1.000
_cell.length_b   1.000
_cell.length_c   1.000
_cell.angle_alpha   90.00
_cell.angle_beta   90.00
_cell.angle_gamma   90.00
#
_symmetry.space_group_name_H-M   'P 1'
#
loop_
_entity.id
_entity.type
_entity.pdbx_description
1 polymer ?
#
loop_
_entity_poly.entity_id
_entity_poly.type
_entity_poly.pdbx_seq_one_letter_code
_entity_poly.pdbx_strand_id
1 'polypeptide(L)'
;MVLSGSSFSEYLYVVFVAFCADWCPFSQRLKPVFEEAAKEFAKENPTANVVWALVDSVKQVISFQASVADKYYVTKYPTMKVFINGELATKEYR
;
A
#
# COMPACT_ATOMS: atom_id res chain seq x y z
N MET A 1 15.51 11.17 -24.75
CA MET A 1 14.14 11.67 -24.97
C MET A 1 14.01 12.93 -24.13
N VAL A 2 13.96 14.09 -24.77
CA VAL A 2 13.90 15.41 -24.12
C VAL A 2 12.44 15.71 -23.80
N LEU A 3 12.12 16.18 -22.60
CA LEU A 3 10.82 16.78 -22.31
C LEU A 3 11.04 18.22 -21.88
N SER A 4 10.71 19.13 -22.80
CA SER A 4 10.58 20.57 -22.60
C SER A 4 9.34 20.87 -21.76
N GLY A 5 9.44 21.88 -20.90
CA GLY A 5 8.46 22.21 -19.88
C GLY A 5 7.01 22.27 -20.33
N SER A 6 6.17 21.51 -19.63
CA SER A 6 4.74 21.75 -19.37
C SER A 6 4.34 20.80 -18.23
N SER A 7 3.92 21.35 -17.09
CA SER A 7 3.44 20.65 -15.88
C SER A 7 4.38 19.64 -15.20
N PHE A 8 5.19 20.11 -14.24
CA PHE A 8 5.92 19.24 -13.30
C PHE A 8 5.02 18.55 -12.25
N SER A 9 3.70 18.58 -12.41
CA SER A 9 2.73 18.01 -11.46
C SER A 9 2.45 16.51 -11.67
N GLU A 10 3.14 15.84 -12.60
CA GLU A 10 2.67 14.59 -13.25
C GLU A 10 3.41 13.29 -12.87
N TYR A 11 4.29 13.28 -11.86
CA TYR A 11 5.07 12.07 -11.53
C TYR A 11 5.14 11.74 -10.04
N LEU A 12 4.07 12.02 -9.29
CA LEU A 12 3.92 11.49 -7.93
C LEU A 12 2.89 10.35 -7.95
N TYR A 13 3.36 9.10 -7.93
CA TYR A 13 2.48 7.95 -7.73
C TYR A 13 2.62 7.48 -6.28
N VAL A 14 1.50 7.35 -5.59
CA VAL A 14 1.46 6.92 -4.20
C VAL A 14 0.89 5.51 -4.15
N VAL A 15 1.52 4.62 -3.39
CA VAL A 15 0.98 3.28 -3.13
C VAL A 15 0.74 3.15 -1.64
N PHE A 16 -0.51 2.96 -1.24
CA PHE A 16 -0.88 2.68 0.13
C PHE A 16 -1.08 1.18 0.31
N VAL A 17 -0.22 0.56 1.13
CA VAL A 17 -0.15 -0.89 1.29
C VAL A 17 -0.53 -1.28 2.71
N ALA A 18 -1.53 -2.15 2.85
CA ALA A 18 -1.91 -2.77 4.12
C ALA A 18 -1.45 -4.24 4.16
N PHE A 19 -0.49 -4.53 5.04
CA PHE A 19 -0.01 -5.86 5.34
C PHE A 19 -0.91 -6.52 6.39
N CYS A 20 -1.55 -7.62 6.00
CA CYS A 20 -2.56 -8.32 6.78
C CYS A 20 -2.22 -9.80 6.94
N ALA A 21 -2.75 -10.41 7.99
CA ALA A 21 -2.67 -11.85 8.23
C ALA A 21 -4.06 -12.42 8.52
N ASP A 22 -4.40 -13.56 7.91
CA ASP A 22 -5.73 -14.17 8.03
C ASP A 22 -6.06 -14.63 9.46
N TRP A 23 -5.06 -14.97 10.28
CA TRP A 23 -5.25 -15.36 11.68
C TRP A 23 -5.41 -14.17 12.65
N CYS A 24 -5.18 -12.94 12.20
CA CYS A 24 -5.25 -11.75 13.06
C CYS A 24 -6.66 -11.13 13.05
N PRO A 25 -7.37 -11.07 14.20
CA PRO A 25 -8.71 -10.47 14.27
C PRO A 25 -8.74 -8.99 13.85
N PHE A 26 -7.68 -8.24 14.15
CA PHE A 26 -7.58 -6.83 13.75
C PHE A 26 -7.40 -6.67 12.25
N SER A 27 -6.63 -7.56 11.60
CA SER A 27 -6.51 -7.58 10.14
C SER A 27 -7.83 -7.93 9.47
N GLN A 28 -8.58 -8.90 10.00
CA GLN A 28 -9.91 -9.25 9.48
C GLN A 28 -10.87 -8.06 9.53
N ARG A 29 -10.83 -7.25 10.60
CA ARG A 29 -11.64 -6.02 10.72
C ARG A 29 -11.15 -4.90 9.80
N LEU A 30 -9.83 -4.78 9.58
CA LEU A 30 -9.27 -3.73 8.73
C LEU A 30 -9.57 -3.94 7.25
N LYS A 31 -9.50 -5.18 6.74
CA LYS A 31 -9.70 -5.50 5.32
C LYS A 31 -10.95 -4.84 4.70
N PRO A 32 -12.17 -5.04 5.23
CA PRO A 32 -13.37 -4.45 4.63
C PRO A 32 -13.35 -2.91 4.68
N VAL A 33 -12.87 -2.33 5.78
CA VAL A 33 -12.77 -0.86 5.93
C VAL A 33 -11.77 -0.28 4.94
N PHE A 34 -10.64 -0.97 4.71
CA PHE A 34 -9.62 -0.55 3.77
C PHE A 34 -10.12 -0.61 2.31
N GLU A 35 -10.86 -1.66 1.95
CA GLU A 35 -11.47 -1.78 0.62
C GLU A 35 -12.57 -0.74 0.38
N GLU A 36 -13.37 -0.44 1.40
CA GLU A 36 -14.39 0.60 1.33
C GLU A 36 -13.77 1.98 1.16
N ALA A 37 -12.76 2.31 1.99
CA ALA A 37 -12.02 3.56 1.88
C ALA A 37 -11.35 3.72 0.52
N ALA A 38 -10.77 2.65 -0.03
CA ALA A 38 -10.18 2.69 -1.37
C ALA A 38 -11.22 3.00 -2.46
N LYS A 39 -12.42 2.42 -2.36
CA LYS A 39 -13.53 2.67 -3.31
C LYS A 39 -14.05 4.09 -3.19
N GLU A 40 -14.21 4.60 -1.97
CA GLU A 40 -14.66 5.97 -1.71
C GLU A 40 -13.63 6.98 -2.22
N PHE A 41 -12.35 6.76 -1.89
CA PHE A 41 -11.25 7.59 -2.38
C PHE A 41 -11.22 7.68 -3.91
N ALA A 42 -11.38 6.54 -4.61
CA ALA A 42 -11.39 6.51 -6.07
C ALA A 42 -12.58 7.27 -6.68
N LYS A 43 -13.73 7.32 -6.00
CA LYS A 43 -14.89 8.11 -6.43
C LYS A 43 -14.68 9.60 -6.24
N GLU A 44 -14.11 9.99 -5.10
CA GLU A 44 -13.87 11.39 -4.76
C GLU A 44 -12.68 11.99 -5.53
N ASN A 45 -11.69 11.16 -5.86
CA ASN A 45 -10.41 11.57 -6.45
C ASN A 45 -10.11 10.80 -7.75
N PRO A 46 -10.93 10.93 -8.80
CA PRO A 46 -10.79 10.12 -10.02
C PRO A 46 -9.50 10.39 -10.81
N THR A 47 -8.85 11.53 -10.59
CA THR A 47 -7.58 11.91 -11.23
C THR A 47 -6.35 11.64 -10.35
N ALA A 48 -6.54 11.16 -9.11
CA ALA A 48 -5.42 10.93 -8.20
C ALA A 48 -4.67 9.65 -8.56
N ASN A 49 -3.34 9.75 -8.63
CA ASN A 49 -2.45 8.62 -8.91
C ASN A 49 -2.10 7.88 -7.60
N VAL A 50 -3.11 7.25 -6.99
CA VAL A 50 -2.97 6.49 -5.74
C VAL A 50 -3.44 5.06 -5.92
N VAL A 51 -2.55 4.11 -5.63
CA VAL A 51 -2.85 2.66 -5.66
C VAL A 51 -3.04 2.18 -4.23
N TRP A 52 -4.14 1.47 -3.97
CA TRP A 52 -4.41 0.82 -2.70
C TRP A 52 -4.16 -0.68 -2.85
N ALA A 53 -3.31 -1.25 -1.99
CA ALA A 53 -2.91 -2.65 -2.06
C ALA A 53 -3.07 -3.37 -0.71
N LEU A 54 -3.69 -4.55 -0.75
CA LEU A 54 -3.78 -5.46 0.39
C LEU A 54 -2.80 -6.62 0.18
N VAL A 55 -1.88 -6.79 1.11
CA VAL A 55 -0.88 -7.87 1.08
C VAL A 55 -1.20 -8.88 2.16
N ASP A 56 -1.57 -10.09 1.73
CA ASP A 56 -1.67 -11.25 2.63
C ASP A 56 -0.28 -11.79 2.93
N SER A 57 0.22 -11.49 4.12
CA SER A 57 1.59 -11.80 4.53
C SER A 57 1.78 -13.27 4.92
N VAL A 58 0.70 -14.03 5.06
CA VAL A 58 0.74 -15.46 5.43
C VAL A 58 0.75 -16.35 4.18
N LYS A 59 -0.04 -16.00 3.15
CA LYS A 59 -0.06 -16.76 1.89
C LYS A 59 1.26 -16.68 1.10
N GLN A 60 2.03 -15.61 1.30
CA GLN A 60 3.31 -15.39 0.62
C GLN A 60 4.44 -16.32 1.10
N VAL A 61 4.32 -16.96 2.27
CA VAL A 61 5.33 -17.88 2.84
C VAL A 61 5.36 -19.24 2.12
N ILE A 62 4.36 -19.55 1.30
CA ILE A 62 4.22 -20.85 0.61
C ILE A 62 5.11 -20.92 -0.65
N SER A 63 5.61 -19.78 -1.14
CA SER A 63 6.53 -19.70 -2.28
C SER A 63 7.93 -19.38 -1.77
N PHE A 64 8.96 -20.04 -2.29
CA PHE A 64 10.39 -19.95 -1.93
C PHE A 64 11.06 -18.56 -2.11
N GLN A 65 10.28 -17.49 -2.10
CA GLN A 65 10.69 -16.10 -2.26
C GLN A 65 10.56 -15.39 -0.91
N ALA A 66 11.56 -14.58 -0.52
CA ALA A 66 11.48 -13.79 0.70
C ALA A 66 10.15 -13.01 0.75
N SER A 67 9.42 -13.11 1.85
CA SER A 67 8.08 -12.53 1.91
C SER A 67 8.18 -11.01 1.77
N VAL A 68 7.22 -10.40 1.08
CA VAL A 68 7.17 -8.93 0.92
C VAL A 68 7.11 -8.23 2.29
N ALA A 69 6.56 -8.91 3.30
CA ALA A 69 6.55 -8.45 4.69
C ALA A 69 7.96 -8.34 5.29
N ASP A 70 8.83 -9.34 5.07
CA ASP A 70 10.21 -9.33 5.57
C ASP A 70 11.02 -8.20 4.94
N LYS A 71 10.86 -7.98 3.62
CA LYS A 71 11.54 -6.90 2.88
C LYS A 71 11.27 -5.52 3.48
N TYR A 72 10.08 -5.30 4.01
CA TYR A 72 9.66 -4.02 4.60
C TYR A 72 9.59 -4.04 6.13
N TYR A 73 10.22 -5.04 6.77
CA TYR A 73 10.33 -5.18 8.22
C TYR A 73 8.98 -5.17 8.95
N VAL A 74 7.96 -5.81 8.36
CA VAL A 74 6.63 -5.92 8.97
C VAL A 74 6.64 -7.02 10.02
N THR A 75 6.59 -6.64 11.29
CA THR A 75 6.64 -7.57 12.43
C THR A 75 5.30 -7.73 13.17
N LYS A 76 4.31 -6.88 12.84
CA LYS A 76 2.99 -6.86 13.48
C LYS A 76 1.88 -6.73 12.43
N TYR A 77 0.69 -7.22 12.75
CA TYR A 77 -0.46 -7.17 11.84
C TYR A 77 -1.69 -6.55 12.51
N PRO A 78 -2.46 -5.73 11.77
CA PRO A 78 -2.10 -5.17 10.46
C PRO A 78 -0.98 -4.11 10.56
N THR A 79 -0.23 -3.91 9.49
CA THR A 79 0.71 -2.78 9.36
C THR A 79 0.43 -2.06 8.05
N MET A 80 0.37 -0.73 8.05
CA MET A 80 0.16 0.07 6.86
C MET A 80 1.44 0.84 6.51
N LYS A 81 1.82 0.84 5.24
CA LYS A 81 2.96 1.57 4.72
C LYS A 81 2.57 2.35 3.46
N VAL A 82 3.14 3.54 3.32
CA VAL A 82 2.94 4.38 2.15
C VAL A 82 4.24 4.39 1.35
N PHE A 83 4.12 4.22 0.04
CA PHE A 83 5.22 4.38 -0.89
C PHE A 83 4.94 5.60 -1.75
N ILE A 84 5.93 6.44 -1.91
CA ILE A 84 5.86 7.64 -2.74
C ILE A 84 6.94 7.47 -3.79
N ASN A 85 6.55 7.39 -5.06
CA ASN A 85 7.48 7.13 -6.17
C ASN A 85 8.33 5.87 -6.00
N GLY A 86 7.76 4.84 -5.37
CA GLY A 86 8.42 3.56 -5.12
C GLY A 86 9.34 3.57 -3.90
N GLU A 87 9.57 4.72 -3.26
CA GLU A 87 10.31 4.82 -2.01
C GLU A 87 9.37 4.69 -0.81
N LEU A 88 9.80 3.95 0.21
CA LEU A 88 9.05 3.82 1.45
C LEU A 88 9.06 5.16 2.20
N ALA A 89 7.87 5.70 2.48
CA ALA A 89 7.74 6.90 3.29
C ALA A 89 8.31 6.64 4.70
N THR A 90 9.19 7.53 5.16
CA THR A 90 9.93 7.38 6.42
C THR A 90 9.05 7.57 7.66
N LYS A 91 7.87 8.18 7.51
CA LYS A 91 6.88 8.29 8.58
C LYS A 91 5.90 7.12 8.49
N GLU A 92 5.90 6.29 9.52
CA GLU A 92 4.89 5.24 9.67
C GLU A 92 3.53 5.89 9.99
N TYR A 93 2.46 5.34 9.43
CA TYR A 93 1.10 5.65 9.86
C TYR A 93 0.91 5.01 11.24
N ARG A 94 0.95 5.82 12.30
CA ARG A 94 0.83 5.38 13.70
C ARG A 94 -0.41 5.97 14.34
#